data_AF-A0A9D4QID5-F1
#
_entry.id   AF-A0A9D4QID5-F1
#
_cell.length_a   1.000
_cell.length_b   1.000
_cell.length_c   1.000
_cell.angle_alpha   90.00
_cell.angle_beta   90.00
_cell.angle_gamma   90.00
#
_symmetry.space_group_name_H-M   'P 1'
#
loop_
_entity.id
_entity.type
_entity.pdbx_description
1 polymer ?
#
loop_
_entity_poly.entity_id
_entity_poly.type
_entity_poly.pdbx_seq_one_letter_code
_entity_poly.pdbx_strand_id
1 'polypeptide(L)'
;MPKPNLTVIFKPQNPEQIITRFNPLTFKAAFEAVVPDGVLRVRSNGHLNLLAVDTRSAEVSERLLNIKNIGEIVLQAYEPRPNNYGVGVIKGVSMDLDQQDIFSALLQRAPVKSVR
;
A
#
# COMPACT_ATOMS: atom_id res chain seq x y z
N MET A 1 -1.98 -21.13 -5.06
CA MET A 1 -2.42 -19.89 -4.39
C MET A 1 -1.35 -18.82 -4.61
N PRO A 2 -1.70 -17.54 -4.86
CA PRO A 2 -0.70 -16.48 -4.88
C PRO A 2 -0.01 -16.43 -3.52
N LYS A 3 1.32 -16.28 -3.51
CA LYS A 3 2.06 -16.08 -2.26
C LYS A 3 1.54 -14.80 -1.60
N PRO A 4 1.29 -14.78 -0.27
CA PRO A 4 0.94 -13.54 0.40
C PRO A 4 2.06 -12.51 0.16
N ASN A 5 1.68 -11.28 -0.17
CA ASN A 5 2.65 -10.19 -0.19
C ASN A 5 3.04 -9.91 1.27
N LEU A 6 4.24 -10.33 1.65
CA LEU A 6 4.76 -10.14 3.01
C LEU A 6 5.42 -8.77 3.18
N THR A 7 4.99 -7.78 2.40
CA THR A 7 5.53 -6.42 2.43
C THR A 7 4.37 -5.44 2.56
N VAL A 8 4.49 -4.48 3.45
CA VAL A 8 3.57 -3.34 3.59
C VAL A 8 4.32 -2.06 3.26
N ILE A 9 3.73 -1.21 2.43
CA ILE A 9 4.31 0.09 2.09
C ILE A 9 3.60 1.18 2.90
N PHE A 10 4.38 2.01 3.57
CA PHE A 10 3.94 3.20 4.27
C PHE A 10 4.32 4.46 3.48
N LYS A 11 3.35 5.36 3.36
CA LYS A 11 3.48 6.71 2.78
C LYS A 11 2.88 7.73 3.74
N PRO A 12 3.48 8.90 3.94
CA PRO A 12 2.85 9.98 4.69
C PRO A 12 1.65 10.53 3.91
N GLN A 13 0.56 10.84 4.62
CA GLN A 13 -0.60 11.50 4.01
C GLN A 13 -0.29 12.93 3.60
N ASN A 14 0.44 13.66 4.44
CA ASN A 14 1.01 14.95 4.09
C ASN A 14 2.36 14.73 3.37
N PRO A 15 2.49 15.08 2.07
CA PRO A 15 3.74 14.90 1.34
C PRO A 15 4.92 15.72 1.88
N GLU A 16 4.66 16.77 2.68
CA GLU A 16 5.70 17.60 3.31
C GLU A 16 6.37 16.89 4.51
N GLN A 17 5.71 15.88 5.10
CA GLN A 17 6.28 15.10 6.20
C GLN A 17 7.23 14.02 5.65
N ILE A 18 8.49 14.01 6.09
CA ILE A 18 9.51 13.08 5.55
C ILE A 18 9.60 11.81 6.40
N ILE A 19 8.89 10.74 6.03
CA ILE A 19 8.89 9.47 6.76
C ILE A 19 10.26 8.75 6.73
N THR A 20 11.11 9.03 5.74
CA THR A 20 12.36 8.30 5.53
C THR A 20 13.55 8.79 6.34
N ARG A 21 13.43 9.92 7.04
CA ARG A 21 14.50 10.53 7.85
C ARG A 21 14.31 10.34 9.36
N PHE A 22 13.39 9.47 9.76
CA PHE A 22 13.05 9.27 11.17
C PHE A 22 14.05 8.39 11.92
N ASN A 23 14.01 8.54 13.25
CA ASN A 23 14.77 7.68 14.16
C ASN A 23 14.29 6.21 14.03
N PRO A 24 15.18 5.28 13.64
CA PRO A 24 14.84 3.86 13.50
C PRO A 24 14.25 3.23 14.76
N LEU A 25 14.63 3.72 15.94
CA LEU A 25 14.13 3.21 17.23
C LEU A 25 12.66 3.55 17.44
N THR A 26 12.23 4.76 17.06
CA THR A 26 10.81 5.17 17.15
C THR A 26 9.94 4.34 16.22
N PHE A 27 10.45 4.05 15.02
CA PHE A 27 9.77 3.17 14.06
C PHE A 27 9.69 1.73 14.56
N LYS A 28 10.79 1.21 15.09
CA LYS A 28 10.81 -0.13 15.68
C LYS A 28 9.79 -0.22 16.82
N ALA A 29 9.77 0.74 17.74
CA ALA A 29 8.82 0.76 18.84
C ALA A 29 7.36 0.83 18.37
N ALA A 30 7.07 1.65 17.35
CA ALA A 30 5.72 1.75 16.79
C ALA A 30 5.25 0.44 16.16
N PHE A 31 6.13 -0.28 15.45
CA PHE A 31 5.78 -1.59 14.89
C PHE A 31 5.71 -2.67 15.96
N GLU A 32 6.63 -2.68 16.93
CA GLU A 32 6.66 -3.66 18.02
C GLU A 32 5.38 -3.60 18.88
N ALA A 33 4.83 -2.40 19.07
CA ALA A 33 3.57 -2.21 19.80
C ALA A 33 2.36 -2.87 19.10
N VAL A 34 2.43 -3.09 17.78
CA VAL A 34 1.32 -3.64 16.98
C VAL A 34 1.59 -5.10 16.61
N VAL A 35 2.83 -5.42 16.28
CA VAL A 35 3.29 -6.72 15.81
C VAL A 35 4.65 -7.07 16.44
N PRO A 36 4.65 -7.58 17.69
CA PRO A 36 5.87 -7.98 18.37
C PRO A 36 6.66 -9.00 17.54
N ASP A 37 7.95 -8.74 17.32
CA ASP A 37 8.87 -9.53 16.49
C ASP A 37 8.38 -9.82 15.05
N GLY A 38 7.33 -9.14 14.56
CA GLY A 38 6.70 -9.42 13.28
C GLY A 38 7.44 -8.84 12.07
N VAL A 39 8.22 -7.78 12.29
CA VAL A 39 8.96 -7.08 11.23
C VAL A 39 10.33 -7.74 11.00
N LEU A 40 10.62 -8.11 9.76
CA LEU A 40 11.92 -8.64 9.35
C LEU A 40 12.88 -7.53 8.94
N ARG A 41 12.38 -6.57 8.15
CA ARG A 41 13.22 -5.53 7.57
C ARG A 41 12.38 -4.30 7.25
N VAL A 42 12.98 -3.12 7.44
CA VAL A 42 12.46 -1.86 6.93
C VAL A 42 13.41 -1.34 5.85
N ARG A 43 12.87 -0.95 4.71
CA ARG A 43 13.59 -0.40 3.55
C ARG A 43 13.03 0.98 3.25
N SER A 44 13.89 1.99 3.21
CA SER A 44 13.48 3.35 2.87
C SER A 44 13.74 3.67 1.41
N ASN A 45 12.84 4.46 0.81
CA ASN A 45 13.04 5.10 -0.48
C ASN A 45 12.92 6.61 -0.29
N GLY A 46 14.05 7.29 -0.11
CA GLY A 46 14.10 8.73 0.15
C GLY A 46 13.60 9.59 -1.00
N HIS A 47 13.68 9.11 -2.24
CA HIS A 47 13.17 9.85 -3.41
C HIS A 47 11.64 9.89 -3.44
N LEU A 48 11.00 8.76 -3.15
CA LEU A 48 9.54 8.66 -3.13
C LEU A 48 8.91 8.97 -1.76
N ASN A 49 9.75 9.16 -0.73
CA ASN A 49 9.34 9.34 0.65
C ASN A 49 8.44 8.18 1.14
N LEU A 50 8.92 6.94 0.93
CA LEU A 50 8.20 5.70 1.25
C LEU A 50 9.05 4.78 2.13
N LEU A 51 8.37 3.98 2.96
CA LEU A 51 8.98 2.84 3.66
C LEU A 51 8.31 1.55 3.22
N ALA A 52 9.10 0.56 2.83
CA ALA A 52 8.64 -0.81 2.64
C ALA A 52 9.04 -1.65 3.86
N VAL A 53 8.09 -2.34 4.46
CA VAL A 53 8.26 -3.14 5.67
C VAL A 53 7.99 -4.59 5.32
N ASP A 54 9.03 -5.41 5.34
CA ASP A 54 8.94 -6.84 5.10
C ASP A 54 8.60 -7.56 6.43
N THR A 55 7.66 -8.49 6.39
CA THR A 55 7.04 -9.12 7.56
C THR A 55 7.24 -10.64 7.57
N ARG A 56 7.07 -11.27 8.74
CA ARG A 56 7.20 -12.72 8.90
C ARG A 56 5.99 -13.52 8.39
N SER A 57 4.80 -12.92 8.33
CA SER A 57 3.57 -13.62 7.97
C SER A 57 2.52 -12.68 7.37
N ALA A 58 1.56 -13.27 6.67
CA ALA A 58 0.42 -12.53 6.10
C ALA A 58 -0.39 -11.83 7.20
N GLU A 59 -0.60 -12.49 8.34
CA GLU A 59 -1.30 -11.92 9.49
C GLU A 59 -0.60 -10.66 10.03
N VAL A 60 0.74 -10.66 10.08
CA VAL A 60 1.51 -9.47 10.46
C VAL A 60 1.33 -8.36 9.44
N SER A 61 1.33 -8.67 8.14
CA SER A 61 1.07 -7.68 7.08
C SER A 61 -0.33 -7.06 7.25
N GLU A 62 -1.36 -7.87 7.48
CA GLU A 62 -2.73 -7.40 7.71
C GLU A 62 -2.84 -6.47 8.91
N ARG A 63 -2.15 -6.80 10.02
CA ARG A 63 -2.11 -5.92 11.19
C ARG A 63 -1.39 -4.60 10.90
N LEU A 64 -0.26 -4.65 10.20
CA LEU A 64 0.49 -3.45 9.80
C LEU A 64 -0.28 -2.54 8.84
N LEU A 65 -1.14 -3.09 7.98
CA LEU A 65 -2.01 -2.29 7.09
C LEU A 65 -2.99 -1.40 7.86
N ASN A 66 -3.27 -1.70 9.12
CA ASN A 66 -4.17 -0.91 9.96
C ASN A 66 -3.47 0.23 10.70
N ILE A 67 -2.14 0.34 10.62
CA ILE A 67 -1.39 1.43 11.26
C ILE A 67 -1.65 2.73 10.48
N LYS A 68 -2.18 3.73 11.21
CA LYS A 68 -2.49 5.05 10.67
C LYS A 68 -1.50 6.14 11.06
N ASN A 69 -0.68 5.88 12.08
CA ASN A 69 0.25 6.85 12.62
C ASN A 69 1.51 6.20 13.15
N ILE A 70 2.65 6.88 12.96
CA ILE A 70 3.92 6.54 13.61
C ILE A 70 4.48 7.85 14.16
N GLY A 71 4.52 7.97 15.49
CA GLY A 71 4.74 9.25 16.14
C GLY A 71 3.66 10.26 15.73
N GLU A 72 4.08 11.41 15.21
CA GLU A 72 3.21 12.51 14.78
C GLU A 72 2.85 12.46 13.28
N ILE A 73 3.37 11.47 12.53
CA ILE A 73 3.11 11.36 11.09
C ILE A 73 1.87 10.52 10.87
N VAL A 74 0.91 11.08 10.14
CA VAL A 74 -0.26 10.33 9.65
C VAL A 74 0.12 9.61 8.35
N LEU A 75 -0.18 8.32 8.29
CA LEU A 75 0.27 7.41 7.25
C LEU A 75 -0.89 6.82 6.44
N GLN A 76 -0.56 6.42 5.23
CA GLN A 76 -1.28 5.45 4.42
C GLN A 76 -0.43 4.20 4.32
N ALA A 77 -1.02 3.06 4.70
CA ALA A 77 -0.44 1.76 4.52
C ALA A 77 -1.13 1.04 3.35
N TYR A 78 -0.36 0.38 2.49
CA TYR A 78 -0.90 -0.39 1.38
C TYR A 78 -0.02 -1.57 1.02
N GLU A 79 -0.62 -2.60 0.44
CA GLU A 79 0.11 -3.71 -0.14
C GLU A 79 0.78 -3.29 -1.45
N PRO A 80 1.98 -3.78 -1.75
CA PRO A 80 2.56 -3.62 -3.07
C PRO A 80 1.65 -4.30 -4.09
N ARG A 81 1.57 -3.69 -5.27
CA ARG A 81 0.81 -4.28 -6.37
C ARG A 81 1.45 -5.62 -6.77
N PRO A 82 0.66 -6.64 -7.14
CA PRO A 82 1.19 -7.91 -7.61
C PRO A 82 2.15 -7.72 -8.80
N ASN A 83 3.15 -8.60 -8.94
CA ASN A 83 4.13 -8.51 -10.05
C ASN A 83 3.50 -8.64 -11.45
N ASN A 84 2.30 -9.20 -11.55
CA ASN A 84 1.52 -9.32 -12.79
C ASN A 84 0.49 -8.19 -12.97
N TYR A 85 0.65 -7.08 -12.25
CA TYR A 85 -0.25 -5.95 -12.33
C TYR A 85 0.11 -5.03 -13.50
N GLY A 86 -0.86 -4.71 -14.34
CA GLY A 86 -0.75 -3.69 -15.40
C GLY A 86 -1.61 -2.47 -15.08
N VAL A 87 -1.08 -1.25 -15.32
CA VAL A 87 -1.87 -0.02 -15.38
C VAL A 87 -2.11 0.33 -16.83
N GLY A 88 -3.36 0.64 -17.19
CA GLY A 88 -3.72 1.27 -18.45
C GLY A 88 -4.51 2.54 -18.22
N VAL A 89 -4.40 3.50 -19.14
CA VAL A 89 -5.26 4.67 -19.20
C VAL A 89 -6.08 4.58 -20.49
N ILE A 90 -7.40 4.63 -20.37
CA ILE A 90 -8.30 4.71 -21.52
C ILE A 90 -8.50 6.19 -21.83
N LYS A 91 -8.14 6.61 -23.04
CA LYS A 91 -8.27 7.99 -23.51
C LYS A 91 -9.44 8.10 -24.50
N GLY A 92 -10.02 9.29 -24.61
CA GLY A 92 -11.12 9.55 -25.55
C GLY A 92 -12.46 8.92 -25.15
N VAL A 93 -12.65 8.67 -23.85
CA VAL A 93 -13.96 8.25 -23.31
C VAL A 93 -14.92 9.44 -23.44
N SER A 94 -16.10 9.21 -24.03
CA SER A 94 -17.13 10.25 -24.12
C SER A 94 -17.56 10.69 -22.73
N MET A 95 -17.82 11.99 -22.54
CA MET A 95 -18.35 12.53 -21.28
C MET A 95 -19.81 12.13 -21.04
N ASP A 96 -20.50 11.64 -22.08
CA ASP A 96 -21.88 11.16 -21.98
C ASP A 96 -21.99 9.75 -21.38
N LEU A 97 -20.86 9.05 -21.25
CA LEU A 97 -20.82 7.73 -20.63
C LEU A 97 -20.76 7.90 -19.12
N ASP A 98 -21.70 7.27 -18.43
CA ASP A 98 -21.62 7.18 -16.99
C ASP A 98 -20.65 6.09 -16.54
N GLN A 99 -20.36 6.09 -15.24
CA GLN A 99 -19.42 5.16 -14.64
C GLN A 99 -19.90 3.68 -14.76
N GLN A 100 -21.22 3.44 -14.75
CA GLN A 100 -21.79 2.09 -14.85
C GLN A 100 -21.63 1.51 -16.26
N ASP A 101 -21.80 2.34 -17.30
CA ASP A 101 -21.61 1.95 -18.69
C ASP A 101 -20.16 1.56 -18.98
N ILE A 102 -19.21 2.38 -18.49
CA ILE A 102 -17.77 2.13 -18.64
C ILE A 102 -17.40 0.81 -17.96
N PHE A 103 -17.89 0.56 -16.75
CA PHE A 103 -17.62 -0.68 -16.05
C PHE A 103 -18.24 -1.88 -16.75
N SER A 104 -19.51 -1.79 -17.15
CA SER A 104 -20.19 -2.88 -17.87
C SER A 104 -19.42 -3.28 -19.13
N ALA A 105 -18.90 -2.32 -19.89
CA ALA A 105 -18.09 -2.59 -21.08
C ALA A 105 -16.72 -3.26 -20.75
N LEU A 106 -16.08 -2.85 -19.65
CA LEU A 106 -14.82 -3.45 -19.20
C LEU A 106 -14.99 -4.88 -18.68
N LEU A 107 -16.08 -5.13 -17.94
CA LEU A 107 -16.44 -6.44 -17.39
C LEU A 107 -16.72 -7.48 -18.49
N GLN A 108 -17.24 -7.06 -19.66
CA GLN A 108 -17.49 -7.96 -20.79
C GLN A 108 -16.21 -8.54 -21.42
N ARG A 109 -15.07 -7.85 -21.31
CA ARG A 109 -13.83 -8.21 -22.03
C ARG A 109 -12.76 -8.87 -21.17
N ALA A 110 -12.87 -8.82 -19.84
CA ALA A 110 -11.89 -9.41 -18.94
C ALA A 110 -12.54 -9.89 -17.63
N PRO A 111 -12.01 -10.94 -16.99
CA PRO A 111 -12.43 -11.38 -15.66
C PRO A 111 -11.92 -10.37 -14.61
N VAL A 112 -12.65 -9.27 -14.44
CA VAL A 112 -12.37 -8.27 -13.41
C VAL A 112 -12.91 -8.79 -12.08
N LYS A 113 -12.01 -8.94 -11.09
CA LYS A 113 -12.38 -9.44 -9.75
C LYS A 113 -12.92 -8.37 -8.82
N SER A 114 -12.58 -7.10 -9.05
CA SER A 114 -13.13 -5.96 -8.32
C SER A 114 -12.84 -4.65 -9.04
N VAL A 115 -13.71 -3.68 -8.80
CA VAL A 115 -13.59 -2.30 -9.23
C VAL A 115 -13.77 -1.46 -7.96
N ARG A 116 -12.78 -0.63 -7.61
CA ARG A 116 -12.81 0.28 -6.46
C ARG A 116 -12.80 1.71 -6.93
#